data_AF-A0ABD3DLW0-F1
#
_entry.id   AF-A0ABD3DLW0-F1
#
_cell.length_a   1.000
_cell.length_b   1.000
_cell.length_c   1.000
_cell.angle_alpha   90.00
_cell.angle_beta   90.00
_cell.angle_gamma   90.00
#
_symmetry.space_group_name_H-M   'P 1'
#
loop_
_entity.id
_entity.type
_entity.pdbx_description
1 polymer ?
#
loop_
_entity_poly.entity_id
_entity_poly.type
_entity_poly.pdbx_seq_one_letter_code
_entity_poly.pdbx_strand_id
1 'polypeptide(L)'
;MDQKILENRSYDVRVLPSVDDEHGGVMVEIKEPMDPNNFNMLLRCSLSHWKMQEKKAVWVKLLIEFANLIETTVKEGFVYHHAEPHYLMLVYWIPKTFSTIPANATHRVRIGAIIMNDKRELLAVLEKHGRFKGTGVWKIPSGVLEEGEDIFSGAIREVKEETGIDTEFIDVVGFSWMPVSEYAAQPFAKEHSVFKYAADFCLAKVDNGYTGFTPLPISSYFDEHISYLYAKKEDLNL
;
A
#
# COMPACT_ATOMS: atom_id res chain seq x y z
N MET A 1 37.69 56.61 14.10
CA MET A 1 38.02 55.17 14.17
C MET A 1 36.69 54.45 14.12
N ASP A 2 36.29 54.06 12.91
CA ASP A 2 34.96 53.53 12.62
C ASP A 2 34.86 52.08 13.10
N GLN A 3 33.97 51.84 14.06
CA GLN A 3 33.62 50.49 14.49
C GLN A 3 32.38 50.04 13.70
N LYS A 4 32.63 49.35 12.58
CA LYS A 4 31.61 48.71 11.76
C LYS A 4 30.88 47.65 12.61
N ILE A 5 29.63 47.91 12.93
CA ILE A 5 28.66 46.92 13.40
C ILE A 5 28.42 45.97 12.21
N LEU A 6 28.90 44.73 12.32
CA LEU A 6 28.50 43.64 11.44
C LEU A 6 27.13 43.17 11.90
N GLU A 7 26.08 43.78 11.34
CA GLU A 7 24.72 43.24 11.43
C GLU A 7 24.69 41.87 10.74
N ASN A 8 24.46 40.85 11.55
CA ASN A 8 24.22 39.49 11.12
C ASN A 8 22.88 39.45 10.38
N ARG A 9 22.90 39.64 9.05
CA ARG A 9 21.73 39.50 8.20
C ARG A 9 21.31 38.02 8.22
N SER A 10 20.37 37.70 9.09
CA SER A 10 19.53 36.50 8.99
C SER A 10 18.82 36.58 7.65
N TYR A 11 19.35 35.90 6.63
CA TYR A 11 18.62 35.65 5.40
C TYR A 11 17.39 34.83 5.79
N ASP A 12 16.22 35.46 5.75
CA ASP A 12 14.95 34.80 5.98
C ASP A 12 14.75 33.78 4.84
N VAL A 13 15.19 32.53 5.08
CA VAL A 13 15.10 31.48 4.08
C VAL A 13 13.62 31.17 3.92
N ARG A 14 13.05 31.50 2.75
CA ARG A 14 11.67 31.15 2.41
C ARG A 14 11.57 29.64 2.22
N VAL A 15 11.22 28.94 3.30
CA VAL A 15 10.97 27.49 3.35
C VAL A 15 9.46 27.26 3.40
N LEU A 16 9.00 26.16 2.81
CA LEU A 16 7.61 25.72 2.92
C LEU A 16 7.26 25.45 4.40
N PRO A 17 6.08 25.87 4.88
CA PRO A 17 5.59 25.47 6.19
C PRO A 17 5.61 23.95 6.33
N SER A 18 6.26 23.46 7.39
CA SER A 18 6.44 22.03 7.63
C SER A 18 6.40 21.71 9.12
N VAL A 19 6.08 20.45 9.42
CA VAL A 19 6.08 19.89 10.77
C VAL A 19 7.04 18.70 10.77
N ASP A 20 7.87 18.58 11.81
CA ASP A 20 8.77 17.45 11.98
C ASP A 20 7.99 16.17 12.30
N ASP A 21 8.36 15.05 11.66
CA ASP A 21 7.87 13.72 12.04
C ASP A 21 8.76 13.07 13.12
N GLU A 22 8.26 12.00 13.74
CA GLU A 22 8.97 11.28 14.82
C GLU A 22 10.19 10.47 14.34
N HIS A 23 10.42 10.41 13.03
CA HIS A 23 11.44 9.57 12.40
C HIS A 23 12.54 10.39 11.71
N GLY A 24 12.60 11.71 11.97
CA GLY A 24 13.60 12.61 11.42
C GLY A 24 13.32 13.05 9.98
N GLY A 25 12.07 12.93 9.52
CA GLY A 25 11.55 13.56 8.32
C GLY A 25 10.74 14.82 8.64
N VAL A 26 10.12 15.37 7.59
CA VAL A 26 9.30 16.58 7.63
C VAL A 26 8.05 16.38 6.78
N MET A 27 6.93 16.96 7.22
CA MET A 27 5.64 16.93 6.53
C MET A 27 5.20 18.33 6.14
N VAL A 28 4.92 18.50 4.85
CA VAL A 28 4.41 19.72 4.23
C VAL A 28 2.96 19.49 3.85
N GLU A 29 2.07 20.35 4.34
CA GLU A 29 0.68 20.38 3.92
C GLU A 29 0.41 21.70 3.19
N ILE A 30 0.11 21.62 1.90
CA ILE A 30 -0.26 22.79 1.10
C ILE A 30 -1.73 23.08 1.35
N LYS A 31 -2.00 24.24 1.95
CA LYS A 31 -3.34 24.67 2.37
C LYS A 31 -3.92 25.79 1.50
N GLU A 32 -3.07 26.48 0.74
CA GLU A 32 -3.46 27.62 -0.07
C GLU A 32 -3.09 27.40 -1.54
N PRO A 33 -3.90 27.90 -2.49
CA PRO A 33 -3.57 27.84 -3.91
C PRO A 33 -2.22 28.50 -4.20
N MET A 34 -1.39 27.81 -4.97
CA MET A 34 -0.06 28.30 -5.33
C MET A 34 0.22 28.11 -6.82
N ASP A 35 0.90 29.09 -7.41
CA ASP A 35 1.44 28.95 -8.77
C ASP A 35 2.55 27.88 -8.80
N PRO A 36 2.57 26.96 -9.78
CA PRO A 36 3.57 25.90 -9.86
C PRO A 36 5.02 26.37 -9.89
N ASN A 37 5.34 27.54 -10.47
CA ASN A 37 6.72 28.03 -10.52
C ASN A 37 7.16 28.57 -9.16
N ASN A 38 6.27 29.32 -8.49
CA ASN A 38 6.50 29.79 -7.12
C ASN A 38 6.67 28.60 -6.16
N PHE A 39 5.83 27.58 -6.30
CA PHE A 39 5.94 26.35 -5.53
C PHE A 39 7.26 25.62 -5.79
N ASN A 40 7.68 25.48 -7.06
CA ASN A 40 8.96 24.84 -7.41
C ASN A 40 10.16 25.52 -6.73
N MET A 41 10.19 26.86 -6.79
CA MET A 41 11.25 27.65 -6.15
C MET A 41 11.29 27.41 -4.64
N LEU A 42 10.14 27.48 -3.97
CA LEU A 42 10.03 27.22 -2.53
C LEU A 42 10.41 25.79 -2.17
N LEU A 43 9.96 24.80 -2.96
CA LEU A 43 10.27 23.39 -2.75
C LEU A 43 11.78 23.15 -2.83
N ARG A 44 12.48 23.70 -3.83
CA ARG A 44 13.94 23.58 -3.97
C ARG A 44 14.71 24.23 -2.82
N CYS A 45 14.31 25.43 -2.41
CA CYS A 45 14.87 26.10 -1.24
C CYS A 45 14.67 25.25 0.02
N SER A 46 13.48 24.67 0.18
CA SER A 46 13.13 23.84 1.34
C SER A 46 13.91 22.53 1.37
N LEU A 47 14.02 21.83 0.24
CA LEU A 47 14.83 20.61 0.13
C LEU A 47 16.29 20.87 0.51
N SER A 48 16.85 21.99 0.07
CA SER A 48 18.22 22.39 0.44
C SER A 48 18.35 22.64 1.94
N HIS A 49 17.36 23.33 2.53
CA HIS A 49 17.30 23.61 3.96
C HIS A 49 17.19 22.33 4.80
N TRP A 50 16.24 21.45 4.48
CA TRP A 50 16.04 20.18 5.20
C TRP A 50 17.22 19.23 5.06
N LYS A 51 17.92 19.27 3.91
CA LYS A 51 19.18 18.54 3.73
C LYS A 51 20.28 19.04 4.65
N MET A 52 20.40 20.35 4.87
CA MET A 52 21.36 20.91 5.84
C MET A 52 21.01 20.56 7.29
N GLN A 53 19.72 20.34 7.58
CA GLN A 53 19.22 19.87 8.87
C GLN A 53 19.28 18.35 9.04
N GLU A 54 19.91 17.64 8.09
CA GLU A 54 20.03 16.17 8.11
C GLU A 54 18.67 15.44 8.18
N LYS A 55 17.60 16.07 7.65
CA LYS A 55 16.30 15.42 7.51
C LYS A 55 16.40 14.27 6.52
N LYS A 56 15.60 13.23 6.76
CA LYS A 56 15.63 11.99 5.97
C LYS A 56 14.53 11.94 4.92
N ALA A 57 13.28 12.01 5.36
CA ALA A 57 12.11 11.96 4.50
C ALA A 57 11.45 13.34 4.40
N VAL A 58 10.94 13.66 3.23
CA VAL A 58 10.09 14.84 3.00
C VAL A 58 8.77 14.34 2.46
N TRP A 59 7.70 14.62 3.19
CA TRP A 59 6.33 14.27 2.83
C TRP A 59 5.61 15.51 2.34
N VAL A 60 4.95 15.41 1.18
CA VAL A 60 4.12 16.49 0.64
C VAL A 60 2.70 15.96 0.48
N LYS A 61 1.80 16.51 1.30
CA LYS A 61 0.36 16.27 1.21
C LYS A 61 -0.26 17.35 0.32
N LEU A 62 -0.77 16.93 -0.83
CA LEU A 62 -1.47 17.81 -1.79
C LEU A 62 -2.95 17.46 -1.81
N LEU A 63 -3.80 18.41 -1.42
CA LEU A 63 -5.25 18.29 -1.62
C LEU A 63 -5.57 18.21 -3.13
N ILE A 64 -6.67 17.56 -3.48
CA ILE A 64 -7.09 17.36 -4.87
C ILE A 64 -7.24 18.68 -5.65
N GLU A 65 -7.61 19.77 -4.96
CA GLU A 65 -7.71 21.12 -5.52
C GLU A 65 -6.36 21.70 -5.97
N PHE A 66 -5.25 21.17 -5.44
CA PHE A 66 -3.87 21.57 -5.76
C PHE A 66 -3.18 20.57 -6.68
N ALA A 67 -3.95 19.82 -7.48
CA ALA A 67 -3.43 18.86 -8.46
C ALA A 67 -2.44 19.49 -9.46
N ASN A 68 -2.53 20.81 -9.69
CA ASN A 68 -1.59 21.58 -10.51
C ASN A 68 -0.14 21.55 -9.99
N LEU A 69 0.09 21.17 -8.73
CA LEU A 69 1.42 21.08 -8.11
C LEU A 69 2.04 19.69 -8.20
N ILE A 70 1.28 18.67 -8.59
CA ILE A 70 1.73 17.27 -8.60
C ILE A 70 2.91 17.09 -9.56
N GLU A 71 2.78 17.56 -10.81
CA GLU A 71 3.83 17.44 -11.82
C GLU A 71 5.13 18.12 -11.36
N THR A 72 5.01 19.32 -10.78
CA THR A 72 6.16 20.06 -10.23
C THR A 72 6.84 19.29 -9.11
N THR A 73 6.06 18.65 -8.22
CA THR A 73 6.60 17.86 -7.11
C THR A 73 7.35 16.63 -7.60
N VAL A 74 6.77 15.89 -8.56
CA VAL A 74 7.39 14.70 -9.16
C VAL A 74 8.68 15.04 -9.92
N LYS A 75 8.73 16.18 -10.61
CA LYS A 75 9.95 16.65 -11.30
C LYS A 75 11.13 16.92 -10.37
N GLU A 76 10.88 17.20 -9.09
CA GLU A 76 11.94 17.33 -8.07
C GLU A 76 12.35 15.98 -7.45
N GLY A 77 11.83 14.87 -7.98
CA GLY A 77 12.23 13.52 -7.60
C GLY A 77 11.33 12.84 -6.56
N PHE A 78 10.23 13.47 -6.16
CA PHE A 78 9.23 12.85 -5.30
C PHE A 78 8.53 11.70 -6.03
N VAL A 79 8.19 10.66 -5.28
CA VAL A 79 7.38 9.53 -5.74
C VAL A 79 6.04 9.51 -5.01
N TYR A 80 5.03 8.90 -5.63
CA TYR A 80 3.75 8.67 -4.96
C TYR A 80 3.93 7.65 -3.85
N HIS A 81 3.34 7.93 -2.68
CA HIS A 81 3.25 6.95 -1.60
C HIS A 81 1.85 6.35 -1.56
N HIS A 82 0.83 7.16 -1.25
CA HIS A 82 -0.57 6.73 -1.23
C HIS A 82 -1.48 7.89 -1.64
N ALA A 83 -2.74 7.57 -1.91
CA ALA A 83 -3.74 8.56 -2.27
C ALA A 83 -5.05 8.22 -1.57
N GLU A 84 -5.70 9.26 -1.06
CA GLU A 84 -7.07 9.24 -0.60
C GLU A 84 -7.96 9.95 -1.61
N PRO A 85 -9.31 9.81 -1.54
CA PRO A 85 -10.20 10.47 -2.49
C PRO A 85 -9.98 11.99 -2.62
N HIS A 86 -9.46 12.64 -1.57
CA HIS A 86 -9.32 14.10 -1.51
C HIS A 86 -7.86 14.60 -1.44
N TYR A 87 -6.86 13.72 -1.41
CA TYR A 87 -5.46 14.15 -1.41
C TYR A 87 -4.50 13.07 -1.94
N LEU A 88 -3.36 13.52 -2.43
CA LEU A 88 -2.23 12.68 -2.79
C LEU A 88 -1.07 12.91 -1.81
N MET A 89 -0.49 11.84 -1.29
CA MET A 89 0.73 11.88 -0.51
C MET A 89 1.93 11.52 -1.38
N LEU A 90 2.88 12.44 -1.49
CA LEU A 90 4.16 12.22 -2.15
C LEU A 90 5.29 12.18 -1.12
N VAL A 91 6.34 11.42 -1.42
CA VAL A 91 7.50 11.32 -0.54
C VAL A 91 8.81 11.43 -1.32
N TYR A 92 9.80 12.07 -0.71
CA TYR A 92 11.18 12.14 -1.18
C TYR A 92 12.15 11.73 -0.08
N TRP A 93 13.08 10.85 -0.41
CA TRP A 93 14.16 10.43 0.50
C TRP A 93 15.43 11.23 0.17
N ILE A 94 15.87 12.06 1.11
CA ILE A 94 17.03 12.93 0.95
C ILE A 94 18.37 12.16 0.94
N PRO A 95 18.61 11.18 1.84
CA PRO A 95 19.88 10.46 1.88
C PRO A 95 20.14 9.65 0.60
N LYS A 96 21.42 9.47 0.24
CA LYS A 96 21.82 8.56 -0.85
C LYS A 96 21.72 7.07 -0.48
N THR A 97 21.40 6.76 0.78
CA THR A 97 21.23 5.39 1.26
C THR A 97 19.88 4.83 0.83
N PHE A 98 19.69 3.52 0.99
CA PHE A 98 18.38 2.91 0.83
C PHE A 98 17.32 3.61 1.70
N SER A 99 16.15 3.83 1.10
CA SER A 99 15.00 4.39 1.81
C SER A 99 14.47 3.37 2.82
N THR A 100 14.19 3.83 4.03
CA THR A 100 13.51 3.04 5.07
C THR A 100 12.01 3.33 5.14
N ILE A 101 11.49 4.13 4.20
CA ILE A 101 10.07 4.42 4.12
C ILE A 101 9.34 3.12 3.72
N PRO A 102 8.37 2.66 4.53
CA PRO A 102 7.57 1.49 4.17
C PRO A 102 6.83 1.72 2.84
N ALA A 103 6.62 0.65 2.07
CA ALA A 103 5.69 0.74 0.96
C ALA A 103 4.27 1.01 1.47
N ASN A 104 3.42 1.60 0.63
CA ASN A 104 2.01 1.79 0.93
C ASN A 104 1.26 0.46 1.10
N ALA A 105 0.08 0.51 1.72
CA ALA A 105 -0.75 -0.67 1.95
C ALA A 105 -1.05 -1.41 0.63
N THR A 106 -0.52 -2.63 0.51
CA THR A 106 -0.64 -3.47 -0.69
C THR A 106 -1.74 -4.54 -0.60
N HIS A 107 -2.28 -4.76 0.60
CA HIS A 107 -3.19 -5.87 0.87
C HIS A 107 -4.59 -5.37 1.20
N ARG A 108 -5.59 -6.11 0.72
CA ARG A 108 -6.96 -6.02 1.22
C ARG A 108 -7.19 -7.09 2.26
N VAL A 109 -7.66 -6.69 3.44
CA VAL A 109 -8.02 -7.65 4.49
C VAL A 109 -9.50 -8.01 4.32
N ARG A 110 -9.78 -9.30 4.18
CA ARG A 110 -11.14 -9.84 4.12
C ARG A 110 -11.40 -10.64 5.40
N ILE A 111 -12.61 -10.53 5.91
CA ILE A 111 -13.08 -11.23 7.09
C ILE A 111 -14.21 -12.19 6.71
N GLY A 112 -14.30 -13.29 7.45
CA GLY A 112 -15.43 -14.20 7.44
C GLY A 112 -15.86 -14.44 8.88
N ALA A 113 -17.16 -14.35 9.15
CA ALA A 113 -17.69 -14.44 10.50
C ALA A 113 -18.38 -15.80 10.71
N ILE A 114 -17.98 -16.52 11.76
CA ILE A 114 -18.60 -17.78 12.17
C ILE A 114 -19.52 -17.47 13.35
N ILE A 115 -20.83 -17.62 13.16
CA ILE A 115 -21.83 -17.28 14.17
C ILE A 115 -22.63 -18.54 14.48
N MET A 116 -22.63 -18.92 15.76
CA MET A 116 -23.35 -20.09 16.25
C MET A 116 -24.34 -19.65 17.32
N ASN A 117 -25.58 -20.16 17.25
CA ASN A 117 -26.57 -19.94 18.30
C ASN A 117 -26.52 -21.03 19.39
N ASP A 118 -27.29 -20.86 20.47
CA ASP A 118 -27.36 -21.81 21.60
C ASP A 118 -27.86 -23.21 21.20
N LYS A 119 -28.50 -23.33 20.03
CA LYS A 119 -28.99 -24.59 19.47
C LYS A 119 -27.94 -25.31 18.61
N ARG A 120 -26.71 -24.78 18.53
CA ARG A 120 -25.62 -25.28 17.69
C ARG A 120 -25.91 -25.18 16.19
N GLU A 121 -26.65 -24.17 15.79
CA GLU A 121 -26.91 -23.86 14.38
C GLU A 121 -25.96 -22.75 13.91
N LEU A 122 -25.44 -22.88 12.69
CA LEU A 122 -24.56 -21.89 12.06
C LEU A 122 -25.38 -20.89 11.24
N LEU A 123 -25.09 -19.60 11.39
CA LEU A 123 -25.63 -18.58 10.50
C LEU A 123 -24.92 -18.65 9.15
N ALA A 124 -25.71 -18.80 8.09
CA ALA A 124 -25.23 -18.79 6.72
C ALA A 124 -26.12 -17.90 5.85
N VAL A 125 -25.56 -17.38 4.76
CA VAL A 125 -26.22 -16.47 3.82
C VAL A 125 -26.17 -16.99 2.40
N LEU A 126 -27.16 -16.58 1.61
CA LEU A 126 -27.20 -16.76 0.16
C LEU A 126 -27.03 -15.40 -0.50
N GLU A 127 -26.07 -15.28 -1.41
CA GLU A 127 -25.83 -14.04 -2.13
C GLU A 127 -27.01 -13.67 -3.04
N LYS A 128 -27.60 -12.49 -2.84
CA LYS A 128 -28.62 -11.92 -3.73
C LYS A 128 -28.02 -11.25 -4.97
N HIS A 129 -26.76 -10.85 -4.88
CA HIS A 129 -25.98 -10.16 -5.91
C HIS A 129 -24.54 -10.68 -5.88
N GLY A 130 -23.87 -10.68 -7.02
CA GLY A 130 -22.50 -11.21 -7.13
C GLY A 130 -22.44 -12.58 -7.79
N ARG A 131 -21.29 -13.24 -7.62
CA ARG A 131 -20.93 -14.46 -8.37
C ARG A 131 -21.73 -15.69 -7.95
N PHE A 132 -22.14 -15.78 -6.69
CA PHE A 132 -22.91 -16.92 -6.18
C PHE A 132 -24.43 -16.71 -6.25
N LYS A 133 -24.89 -15.65 -6.93
CA LYS A 133 -26.32 -15.42 -7.12
C LYS A 133 -26.97 -16.58 -7.88
N GLY A 134 -27.97 -17.20 -7.26
CA GLY A 134 -28.78 -18.27 -7.88
C GLY A 134 -28.10 -19.63 -7.94
N THR A 135 -26.91 -19.81 -7.34
CA THR A 135 -26.23 -21.11 -7.26
C THR A 135 -26.77 -21.99 -6.13
N GLY A 136 -27.46 -21.40 -5.15
CA GLY A 136 -27.94 -22.10 -3.95
C GLY A 136 -26.85 -22.42 -2.93
N VAL A 137 -25.63 -21.89 -3.11
CA VAL A 137 -24.50 -22.10 -2.20
C VAL A 137 -24.62 -21.22 -0.97
N TRP A 138 -24.77 -21.85 0.19
CA TRP A 138 -24.73 -21.19 1.49
C TRP A 138 -23.28 -20.91 1.91
N LYS A 139 -22.98 -19.67 2.25
CA LYS A 139 -21.67 -19.23 2.76
C LYS A 139 -21.81 -18.63 4.16
N ILE A 140 -20.71 -18.55 4.89
CA ILE A 140 -20.65 -17.70 6.09
C ILE A 140 -20.70 -16.21 5.68
N PRO A 141 -21.20 -15.31 6.55
CA PRO A 141 -21.10 -13.89 6.30
C PRO A 141 -19.65 -13.44 6.13
N SER A 142 -19.39 -12.58 5.16
CA SER A 142 -18.02 -12.18 4.84
C SER A 142 -17.94 -10.87 4.10
N GLY A 143 -16.90 -10.07 4.36
CA GLY A 143 -16.65 -8.86 3.61
C GLY A 143 -15.24 -8.31 3.79
N VAL A 144 -15.01 -7.10 3.30
CA VAL A 144 -13.68 -6.48 3.27
C VAL A 144 -13.65 -5.43 4.39
N LEU A 145 -12.54 -5.39 5.15
CA LEU A 145 -12.35 -4.33 6.14
C LEU A 145 -12.11 -3.00 5.46
N GLU A 146 -12.73 -1.96 6.02
CA GLU A 146 -12.48 -0.59 5.61
C GLU A 146 -11.15 -0.08 6.19
N GLU A 147 -10.61 1.00 5.62
CA GLU A 147 -9.38 1.60 6.12
C GLU A 147 -9.59 2.18 7.52
N GLY A 148 -8.68 1.85 8.45
CA GLY A 148 -8.78 2.26 9.85
C GLY A 148 -9.86 1.51 10.65
N GLU A 149 -10.57 0.56 10.03
CA GLU A 149 -11.58 -0.27 10.71
C GLU A 149 -10.91 -1.42 11.47
N ASP A 150 -11.26 -1.57 12.74
CA ASP A 150 -10.85 -2.72 13.53
C ASP A 150 -11.49 -4.02 13.02
N ILE A 151 -10.76 -5.14 13.12
CA ILE A 151 -11.23 -6.46 12.66
C ILE A 151 -12.58 -6.84 13.27
N PHE A 152 -12.77 -6.61 14.57
CA PHE A 152 -14.01 -6.96 15.27
C PHE A 152 -15.18 -6.07 14.83
N SER A 153 -14.95 -4.77 14.62
CA SER A 153 -15.95 -3.81 14.17
C SER A 153 -16.46 -4.18 12.79
N GLY A 154 -15.54 -4.47 11.85
CA GLY A 154 -15.91 -4.93 10.52
C GLY A 154 -16.67 -6.25 10.54
N ALA A 155 -16.30 -7.20 11.41
CA ALA A 155 -17.00 -8.48 11.50
C ALA A 155 -18.46 -8.30 11.91
N ILE A 156 -18.72 -7.47 12.92
CA ILE A 156 -20.09 -7.15 13.36
C ILE A 156 -20.85 -6.41 12.26
N ARG A 157 -20.22 -5.42 11.62
CA ARG A 157 -20.82 -4.63 10.52
C ARG A 157 -21.23 -5.52 9.35
N GLU A 158 -20.34 -6.37 8.85
CA GLU A 158 -20.60 -7.26 7.71
C GLU A 158 -21.76 -8.23 7.99
N VAL A 159 -21.81 -8.81 9.20
CA VAL A 159 -22.94 -9.67 9.59
C VAL A 159 -24.24 -8.87 9.60
N LYS A 160 -24.22 -7.66 10.17
CA LYS A 160 -25.40 -6.79 10.23
C LYS A 160 -25.88 -6.38 8.85
N GLU A 161 -24.99 -6.05 7.93
CA GLU A 161 -25.32 -5.65 6.55
C GLU A 161 -25.90 -6.82 5.73
N GLU A 162 -25.30 -8.02 5.80
CA GLU A 162 -25.76 -9.17 5.02
C GLU A 162 -27.03 -9.81 5.60
N THR A 163 -27.23 -9.75 6.92
CA THR A 163 -28.29 -10.53 7.61
C THR A 163 -29.30 -9.70 8.39
N GLY A 164 -28.97 -8.46 8.76
CA GLY A 164 -29.76 -7.63 9.67
C GLY A 164 -29.64 -7.99 11.15
N ILE A 165 -28.84 -9.02 11.49
CA ILE A 165 -28.71 -9.54 12.86
C ILE A 165 -27.60 -8.81 13.61
N ASP A 166 -27.88 -8.39 14.84
CA ASP A 166 -26.86 -7.87 15.76
C ASP A 166 -26.10 -9.03 16.41
N THR A 167 -24.78 -8.91 16.47
CA THR A 167 -23.91 -9.95 17.03
C THR A 167 -22.87 -9.34 17.96
N GLU A 168 -22.33 -10.17 18.85
CA GLU A 168 -21.22 -9.82 19.72
C GLU A 168 -19.96 -10.50 19.21
N PHE A 169 -18.87 -9.74 19.09
CA PHE A 169 -17.57 -10.31 18.75
C PHE A 169 -17.00 -11.05 19.97
N ILE A 170 -16.64 -12.31 19.79
CA ILE A 170 -16.06 -13.13 20.85
C ILE A 170 -14.55 -13.22 20.66
N ASP A 171 -14.09 -13.93 19.62
CA ASP A 171 -12.67 -14.22 19.40
C ASP A 171 -12.29 -14.23 17.91
N VAL A 172 -11.00 -13.97 17.63
CA VAL A 172 -10.40 -14.31 16.33
C VAL A 172 -10.03 -15.79 16.35
N VAL A 173 -10.74 -16.59 15.54
CA VAL A 173 -10.49 -18.04 15.46
C VAL A 173 -9.28 -18.42 14.59
N GLY A 174 -8.79 -17.50 13.75
CA GLY A 174 -7.52 -17.69 13.05
C GLY A 174 -7.31 -16.77 11.85
N PHE A 175 -6.05 -16.62 11.47
CA PHE A 175 -5.62 -16.14 10.16
C PHE A 175 -5.15 -17.37 9.38
N SER A 176 -5.73 -17.65 8.22
CA SER A 176 -5.43 -18.90 7.51
C SER A 176 -4.85 -18.65 6.12
N TRP A 177 -3.71 -19.29 5.85
CA TRP A 177 -3.27 -19.62 4.50
C TRP A 177 -4.02 -20.88 4.06
N MET A 178 -4.79 -20.80 2.97
CA MET A 178 -5.49 -21.97 2.43
C MET A 178 -4.51 -22.86 1.67
N PRO A 179 -4.45 -24.18 1.95
CA PRO A 179 -3.68 -25.13 1.15
C PRO A 179 -4.09 -25.05 -0.32
N VAL A 180 -3.11 -25.05 -1.23
CA VAL A 180 -3.38 -24.95 -2.67
C VAL A 180 -4.30 -26.07 -3.17
N SER A 181 -4.19 -27.27 -2.61
CA SER A 181 -5.05 -28.42 -2.93
C SER A 181 -6.50 -28.18 -2.56
N GLU A 182 -6.76 -27.52 -1.44
CA GLU A 182 -8.11 -27.13 -1.01
C GLU A 182 -8.66 -25.99 -1.88
N TYR A 183 -7.83 -24.99 -2.20
CA TYR A 183 -8.18 -23.93 -3.14
C TYR A 183 -8.57 -24.48 -4.52
N ALA A 184 -7.75 -25.39 -5.06
CA ALA A 184 -8.00 -26.06 -6.34
C ALA A 184 -9.26 -26.93 -6.33
N ALA A 185 -9.66 -27.44 -5.16
CA ALA A 185 -10.85 -28.26 -5.01
C ALA A 185 -12.16 -27.45 -5.09
N GLN A 186 -12.11 -26.12 -4.91
CA GLN A 186 -13.29 -25.27 -4.89
C GLN A 186 -13.98 -25.21 -6.26
N PRO A 187 -15.33 -25.26 -6.33
CA PRO A 187 -16.07 -25.27 -7.61
C PRO A 187 -15.67 -24.12 -8.54
N PHE A 188 -15.50 -22.92 -7.98
CA PHE A 188 -15.16 -21.73 -8.76
C PHE A 188 -13.75 -21.79 -9.37
N ALA A 189 -12.81 -22.48 -8.71
CA ALA A 189 -11.45 -22.65 -9.18
C ALA A 189 -11.40 -23.66 -10.34
N LYS A 190 -12.36 -24.59 -10.41
CA LYS A 190 -12.47 -25.58 -11.50
C LYS A 190 -13.18 -25.05 -12.73
N GLU A 191 -14.13 -24.14 -12.56
CA GLU A 191 -15.01 -23.67 -13.65
C GLU A 191 -14.44 -22.51 -14.47
N HIS A 192 -13.55 -21.69 -13.90
CA HIS A 192 -13.03 -20.50 -14.57
C HIS A 192 -11.55 -20.62 -14.94
N SER A 193 -11.24 -20.39 -16.21
CA SER A 193 -9.94 -20.68 -16.81
C SER A 193 -8.76 -20.06 -16.04
N VAL A 194 -8.80 -18.78 -15.69
CA VAL A 194 -7.69 -18.11 -14.99
C VAL A 194 -7.44 -18.70 -13.60
N PHE A 195 -8.50 -18.95 -12.82
CA PHE A 195 -8.35 -19.52 -11.47
C PHE A 195 -7.94 -20.99 -11.52
N LYS A 196 -8.42 -21.73 -12.52
CA LYS A 196 -8.01 -23.10 -12.79
C LYS A 196 -6.53 -23.19 -13.13
N TYR A 197 -6.06 -22.39 -14.09
CA TYR A 197 -4.65 -22.37 -14.45
C TYR A 197 -3.75 -21.91 -13.30
N ALA A 198 -4.21 -20.95 -12.50
CA ALA A 198 -3.49 -20.54 -11.29
C ALA A 198 -3.40 -21.68 -10.27
N ALA A 199 -4.49 -22.39 -10.02
CA ALA A 199 -4.52 -23.56 -9.13
C ALA A 199 -3.62 -24.69 -9.67
N ASP A 200 -3.74 -25.04 -10.94
CA ASP A 200 -2.96 -26.08 -11.62
C ASP A 200 -1.46 -25.74 -11.59
N PHE A 201 -1.08 -24.48 -11.82
CA PHE A 201 0.31 -24.02 -11.73
C PHE A 201 0.86 -24.17 -10.31
N CYS A 202 0.11 -23.72 -9.31
CA CYS A 202 0.53 -23.82 -7.92
C CYS A 202 0.63 -25.29 -7.48
N LEU A 203 -0.29 -26.16 -7.91
CA LEU A 203 -0.21 -27.60 -7.69
C LEU A 203 1.00 -28.22 -8.38
N ALA A 204 1.25 -27.89 -9.65
CA ALA A 204 2.42 -28.37 -10.38
C ALA A 204 3.73 -27.94 -9.71
N LYS A 205 3.77 -26.75 -9.09
CA LYS A 205 4.93 -26.29 -8.33
C LYS A 205 5.14 -27.07 -7.03
N VAL A 206 4.06 -27.43 -6.33
CA VAL A 206 4.14 -28.22 -5.10
C VAL A 206 4.43 -29.70 -5.38
N ASP A 207 3.74 -30.31 -6.33
CA ASP A 207 3.75 -31.75 -6.55
C ASP A 207 4.81 -32.20 -7.55
N ASN A 208 5.06 -31.40 -8.59
CA ASN A 208 5.94 -31.75 -9.71
C ASN A 208 7.21 -30.90 -9.76
N GLY A 209 7.45 -30.08 -8.73
CA GLY A 209 8.62 -29.22 -8.64
C GLY A 209 8.72 -28.20 -9.78
N TYR A 210 7.58 -27.76 -10.36
CA TYR A 210 7.59 -26.83 -11.49
C TYR A 210 8.52 -25.62 -11.23
N THR A 211 9.59 -25.57 -12.00
CA THR A 211 10.56 -24.48 -12.04
C THR A 211 10.16 -23.49 -13.11
N GLY A 212 9.52 -22.41 -12.66
CA GLY A 212 9.30 -21.22 -13.48
C GLY A 212 10.59 -20.44 -13.69
N PHE A 213 10.47 -19.23 -14.22
CA PHE A 213 11.62 -18.36 -14.37
C PHE A 213 12.04 -17.83 -13.00
N THR A 214 13.31 -17.98 -12.68
CA THR A 214 13.92 -17.48 -11.45
C THR A 214 14.71 -16.22 -11.80
N PRO A 215 14.63 -15.15 -10.99
CA PRO A 215 15.46 -13.96 -11.21
C PRO A 215 16.93 -14.30 -10.94
N LEU A 216 17.79 -14.07 -11.93
CA LEU A 216 19.23 -14.19 -11.82
C LEU A 216 19.83 -12.78 -11.81
N PRO A 217 20.52 -12.36 -10.73
CA PRO A 217 21.14 -11.06 -10.68
C PRO A 217 22.28 -11.00 -11.70
N ILE A 218 22.26 -9.97 -12.54
CA ILE A 218 23.31 -9.69 -13.52
C ILE A 218 23.80 -8.26 -13.32
N SER A 219 25.10 -8.07 -13.36
CA SER A 219 25.74 -6.75 -13.40
C SER A 219 25.86 -6.31 -14.85
N SER A 220 25.40 -5.10 -15.15
CA SER A 220 25.69 -4.45 -16.43
C SER A 220 27.20 -4.21 -16.55
N TYR A 221 27.74 -4.26 -17.76
CA TYR A 221 29.10 -3.81 -18.02
C TYR A 221 29.20 -2.27 -18.01
N PHE A 222 28.06 -1.58 -18.20
CA PHE A 222 28.00 -0.13 -18.41
C PHE A 222 27.57 0.66 -17.18
N ASP A 223 27.04 0.01 -16.14
CA ASP A 223 26.68 0.63 -14.86
C ASP A 223 26.82 -0.37 -13.70
N GLU A 224 26.89 0.14 -12.46
CA GLU A 224 26.96 -0.66 -11.24
C GLU A 224 25.57 -1.15 -10.76
N HIS A 225 24.51 -1.01 -11.57
CA HIS A 225 23.17 -1.43 -11.18
C HIS A 225 22.97 -2.93 -11.40
N ILE A 226 22.38 -3.59 -10.41
CA ILE A 226 21.96 -4.99 -10.52
C ILE A 226 20.64 -5.03 -11.32
N SER A 227 20.68 -5.69 -12.47
CA SER A 227 19.49 -6.07 -13.24
C SER A 227 19.16 -7.54 -13.01
N TYR A 228 17.94 -7.98 -13.35
CA TYR A 228 17.52 -9.37 -13.17
C TYR A 228 17.13 -10.01 -14.51
N LEU A 229 17.82 -11.08 -14.87
CA LEU A 229 17.43 -11.95 -15.97
C LEU A 229 16.50 -13.04 -15.45
N TYR A 230 15.28 -13.13 -15.97
CA TYR A 230 14.33 -14.17 -15.60
C TYR A 230 14.49 -15.35 -16.55
N ALA A 231 14.99 -16.48 -16.04
CA ALA A 231 15.21 -17.69 -16.83
C ALA A 231 15.00 -18.95 -15.99
N LYS A 232 14.80 -20.09 -16.65
CA LYS A 232 14.84 -21.38 -15.97
C LYS A 232 16.28 -21.68 -15.59
N LYS A 233 16.52 -21.89 -14.30
CA LYS A 233 17.85 -22.22 -13.77
C LYS A 233 18.42 -23.49 -14.41
N GLU A 234 17.55 -24.48 -14.63
CA GLU A 234 17.88 -25.76 -15.26
C GLU A 234 18.40 -25.62 -16.71
N ASP A 235 17.86 -24.68 -17.47
CA ASP A 235 18.25 -24.47 -18.88
C ASP A 235 19.60 -23.74 -19.00
N LEU A 236 20.06 -23.10 -17.93
CA LEU A 236 21.27 -22.26 -17.94
C LEU A 236 22.52 -22.97 -17.38
N ASN A 237 22.45 -24.23 -16.94
CA ASN A 237 23.56 -24.94 -16.28
C ASN A 237 24.24 -24.10 -15.18
N LEU A 238 23.44 -23.36 -14.40
CA LEU A 238 23.88 -22.51 -13.28
C LEU A 238 23.54 -23.10 -11.92
#